data_AF-A0A0W1GRC8-F1
#
_entry.id   AF-A0A0W1GRC8-F1
#
_cell.length_a   1.000
_cell.length_b   1.000
_cell.length_c   1.000
_cell.angle_alpha   90.00
_cell.angle_beta   90.00
_cell.angle_gamma   90.00
#
_symmetry.space_group_name_H-M   'P 1'
#
loop_
_entity.id
_entity.type
_entity.pdbx_description
1 polymer ?
#
loop_
_entity_poly.entity_id
_entity_poly.type
_entity_poly.pdbx_seq_one_letter_code
_entity_poly.pdbx_strand_id
1 'polypeptide(L)'
;MRVPRPQPHLEEVLASEPGSHIAALFDFDGTIISGYSATAMLREKFQRREMSMEEIAETAQVVAQHSLGQIGFSGLMSAAAKFMKGVDEESFVEFGEELYKKHIARKIYPETRAIIEAHQAKGHRVAIISSATIYQIEPTARDLGITDIKCSAYEIEDGVFTGEIIRPLCFGEGKVLAAEELAAEYGLDLDQSFFYSDSDDDIELLERVGKPRPLNPNMKLKGIADERGWPVQRFASRGTPSWIDYTRTIYATGSLVGAFAAGLPIWALTRSQREAANFSIGLFGDFATAITGVELEVEDERHLWSSRPCIFIFNHQSKADVMILAKLIRRDMGGVGKKEIRDIPILGKLMEWGGTVFVDRADGKSAIKAMEPLVDAIRHEGKSICISPEGTRTLTPKLAPFKKGAFHLAMQAGVPIVPIVIHNATDVAPKNEFVMRPATVRVTVLPPVDTSQWSVKTLNDHVRDVRNMFLRTLGQPEESAAESVAAEAPPPKPKAEKTKPKKAAEKKPASRKKAAGKAAKG
;
A
#
# COMPACT_ATOMS: atom_id res chain seq x y z
N MET A 1 21.57 14.32 -12.57
CA MET A 1 21.24 13.08 -11.85
C MET A 1 21.51 13.31 -10.39
N ARG A 2 20.50 13.27 -9.51
CA ARG A 2 20.79 13.03 -8.10
C ARG A 2 21.17 11.57 -8.02
N VAL A 3 22.38 11.28 -7.56
CA VAL A 3 22.81 9.89 -7.33
C VAL A 3 21.79 9.26 -6.37
N PRO A 4 21.29 8.03 -6.62
CA PRO A 4 20.46 7.32 -5.67
C PRO A 4 21.13 7.38 -4.31
N ARG A 5 20.39 7.63 -3.24
CA ARG A 5 21.03 7.64 -1.91
C ARG A 5 21.64 6.25 -1.70
N PRO A 6 22.93 6.16 -1.35
CA PRO A 6 23.58 4.87 -1.15
C PRO A 6 22.77 4.09 -0.10
N GLN A 7 22.51 2.82 -0.40
CA GLN A 7 21.86 1.91 0.52
C GLN A 7 22.89 0.88 1.01
N PRO A 8 23.77 1.26 1.95
CA PRO A 8 24.91 0.43 2.32
C PRO A 8 24.51 -0.95 2.84
N HIS A 9 23.39 -1.06 3.57
CA HIS A 9 22.92 -2.38 4.01
C HIS A 9 22.40 -3.23 2.85
N LEU A 10 21.73 -2.63 1.86
CA LEU A 10 21.29 -3.37 0.68
C LEU A 10 22.49 -3.87 -0.13
N GLU A 11 23.47 -3.01 -0.38
CA GLU A 11 24.71 -3.36 -1.08
C GLU A 11 25.48 -4.46 -0.36
N GLU A 12 25.55 -4.40 0.97
CA GLU A 12 26.14 -5.44 1.79
C GLU A 12 25.42 -6.79 1.65
N VAL A 13 24.08 -6.80 1.72
CA VAL A 13 23.31 -8.04 1.56
C VAL A 13 23.53 -8.63 0.17
N LEU A 14 23.56 -7.80 -0.88
CA LEU A 14 23.87 -8.25 -2.25
C LEU A 14 25.29 -8.81 -2.37
N ALA A 15 26.25 -8.34 -1.56
CA ALA A 15 27.62 -8.86 -1.50
C ALA A 15 27.78 -10.07 -0.56
N SER A 16 26.81 -10.35 0.31
CA SER A 16 26.90 -11.42 1.31
C SER A 16 26.85 -12.82 0.71
N GLU A 17 27.36 -13.80 1.47
CA GLU A 17 27.32 -15.23 1.13
C GLU A 17 25.86 -15.71 1.03
N PRO A 18 25.47 -16.43 -0.03
CA PRO A 18 24.15 -17.05 -0.09
C PRO A 18 24.05 -18.30 0.79
N GLY A 19 22.89 -18.56 1.37
CA GLY A 19 22.64 -19.80 2.10
C GLY A 19 21.52 -19.71 3.14
N SER A 20 20.81 -20.83 3.33
CA SER A 20 19.70 -20.93 4.29
C SER A 20 20.15 -20.99 5.76
N HIS A 21 21.46 -21.14 6.01
CA HIS A 21 22.04 -21.13 7.35
C HIS A 21 22.19 -19.70 7.90
N ILE A 22 22.05 -18.66 7.06
CA ILE A 22 22.09 -17.26 7.48
C ILE A 22 20.66 -16.78 7.71
N ALA A 23 20.40 -16.20 8.88
CA ALA A 23 19.15 -15.54 9.19
C ALA A 23 19.21 -14.03 8.88
N ALA A 24 18.07 -13.47 8.47
CA ALA A 24 17.82 -12.05 8.44
C ALA A 24 16.59 -11.76 9.31
N LEU A 25 16.85 -11.31 10.52
CA LEU A 25 15.85 -11.07 11.55
C LEU A 25 15.45 -9.59 11.53
N PHE A 26 14.16 -9.30 11.55
CA PHE A 26 13.65 -7.93 11.50
C PHE A 26 12.72 -7.67 12.68
N ASP A 27 12.96 -6.59 13.42
CA ASP A 27 11.89 -5.99 14.19
C ASP A 27 10.82 -5.39 13.26
N PHE A 28 9.60 -5.23 13.77
CA PHE A 28 8.46 -4.80 12.98
C PHE A 28 8.24 -3.28 13.01
N ASP A 29 7.95 -2.78 14.21
CA ASP A 29 7.67 -1.36 14.45
C ASP A 29 8.95 -0.54 14.33
N GLY A 30 8.90 0.64 13.72
CA GLY A 30 10.09 1.48 13.48
C GLY A 30 11.08 0.96 12.41
N THR A 31 11.08 -0.34 12.16
CA THR A 31 12.05 -1.06 11.30
C THR A 31 11.47 -1.46 9.94
N ILE A 32 10.46 -2.34 9.89
CA ILE A 32 9.74 -2.66 8.64
C ILE A 32 8.75 -1.56 8.31
N ILE A 33 8.04 -1.06 9.32
CA ILE A 33 7.05 -0.01 9.17
C ILE A 33 7.46 1.27 9.89
N SER A 34 7.00 2.40 9.39
CA SER A 34 7.24 3.68 10.06
C SER A 34 6.33 3.91 11.26
N GLY A 35 6.96 4.11 12.42
CA GLY A 35 6.32 4.26 13.72
C GLY A 35 5.72 2.96 14.23
N TYR A 36 4.85 3.06 15.23
CA TYR A 36 4.33 1.89 15.94
C TYR A 36 2.96 1.44 15.44
N SER A 37 2.80 0.15 15.19
CA SER A 37 1.56 -0.51 14.77
C SER A 37 0.47 -0.37 15.84
N ALA A 38 0.83 -0.37 17.13
CA ALA A 38 -0.12 -0.18 18.24
C ALA A 38 -0.85 1.17 18.15
N THR A 39 -0.17 2.24 17.72
CA THR A 39 -0.79 3.56 17.53
C THR A 39 -1.84 3.55 16.41
N ALA A 40 -1.61 2.74 15.37
CA ALA A 40 -2.58 2.58 14.28
C ALA A 40 -3.82 1.82 14.77
N MET A 41 -3.63 0.79 15.60
CA MET A 41 -4.72 0.05 16.22
C MET A 41 -5.59 0.95 17.11
N LEU A 42 -4.97 1.71 18.03
CA LEU A 42 -5.69 2.64 18.91
C LEU A 42 -6.45 3.70 18.11
N ARG A 43 -5.83 4.25 17.06
CA ARG A 43 -6.45 5.23 16.17
C ARG A 43 -7.69 4.66 15.47
N GLU A 44 -7.62 3.44 14.94
CA GLU A 44 -8.75 2.81 14.26
C GLU A 44 -9.91 2.55 15.25
N LYS A 45 -9.63 1.97 16.43
CA LYS A 45 -10.65 1.75 17.48
C LYS A 45 -11.33 3.06 17.89
N PHE A 46 -10.56 4.14 18.05
CA PHE A 46 -11.10 5.47 18.35
C PHE A 46 -11.98 6.02 17.21
N GLN A 47 -11.53 5.90 15.95
CA GLN A 47 -12.31 6.34 14.77
C GLN A 47 -13.62 5.58 14.61
N ARG A 48 -13.66 4.30 15.01
CA ARG A 48 -14.87 3.47 15.00
C ARG A 48 -15.80 3.68 16.20
N ARG A 49 -15.37 4.46 17.20
CA ARG A 49 -16.09 4.63 18.49
C ARG A 49 -16.34 3.30 19.20
N GLU A 50 -15.41 2.36 19.03
CA GLU A 50 -15.45 1.03 19.66
C GLU A 50 -14.87 1.05 21.08
N MET A 51 -14.32 2.18 21.52
CA MET A 51 -13.85 2.37 22.89
C MET A 51 -14.88 3.13 23.72
N SER A 52 -15.22 2.59 24.89
CA SER A 52 -16.01 3.30 25.89
C SER A 52 -15.21 4.45 26.52
N MET A 53 -15.88 5.41 27.16
CA MET A 53 -15.18 6.52 27.85
C MET A 53 -14.33 6.02 29.02
N GLU A 54 -14.72 4.91 29.64
CA GLU A 54 -13.97 4.24 30.71
C GLU A 54 -12.69 3.61 30.14
N GLU A 55 -12.80 2.84 29.06
CA GLU A 55 -11.65 2.23 28.38
C GLU A 55 -10.65 3.27 27.86
N ILE A 56 -11.14 4.42 27.38
CA ILE A 56 -10.28 5.54 26.96
C ILE A 56 -9.50 6.09 28.16
N ALA A 57 -10.16 6.29 29.30
CA ALA A 57 -9.52 6.80 30.51
C ALA A 57 -8.48 5.80 31.05
N GLU A 58 -8.81 4.51 31.10
CA GLU A 58 -7.91 3.45 31.53
C GLU A 58 -6.71 3.31 30.58
N THR A 59 -6.94 3.31 29.26
CA THR A 59 -5.85 3.27 28.27
C THR A 59 -4.93 4.48 28.42
N ALA A 60 -5.50 5.69 28.60
CA ALA A 60 -4.71 6.90 28.81
C ALA A 60 -3.89 6.82 30.11
N GLN A 61 -4.46 6.28 31.19
CA GLN A 61 -3.78 6.08 32.46
C GLN A 61 -2.61 5.10 32.31
N VAL A 62 -2.82 3.95 31.68
CA VAL A 62 -1.77 2.92 31.48
C VAL A 62 -0.63 3.49 30.61
N VAL A 63 -0.95 4.19 29.52
CA VAL A 63 0.07 4.84 28.68
C VAL A 63 0.85 5.91 29.46
N ALA A 64 0.18 6.70 30.30
CA ALA A 64 0.83 7.70 31.14
C ALA A 64 1.76 7.07 32.19
N GLN A 65 1.31 6.01 32.86
CA GLN A 65 2.12 5.26 33.82
C GLN A 65 3.37 4.66 33.16
N HIS A 66 3.24 4.12 31.94
CA HIS A 66 4.38 3.60 31.19
C HIS A 66 5.36 4.70 30.80
N SER A 67 4.86 5.83 30.29
CA SER A 67 5.68 6.99 29.91
C SER A 67 6.41 7.61 31.10
N LEU A 68 5.85 7.51 32.30
CA LEU A 68 6.46 7.92 33.57
C LEU A 68 7.42 6.86 34.15
N GLY A 69 7.61 5.72 33.49
CA GLY A 69 8.47 4.62 33.94
C GLY A 69 7.91 3.82 35.13
N GLN A 70 6.64 4.00 35.48
CA GLN A 70 6.01 3.32 36.63
C GLN A 70 5.61 1.87 36.31
N ILE A 71 5.34 1.56 35.04
CA ILE A 71 5.07 0.20 34.57
C ILE A 71 6.01 -0.13 33.39
N GLY A 72 6.61 -1.32 33.43
CA GLY A 72 7.39 -1.86 32.32
C GLY A 72 6.51 -2.37 31.18
N PHE A 73 7.12 -2.73 30.04
CA PHE A 73 6.41 -3.22 28.85
C PHE A 73 5.51 -4.43 29.14
N SER A 74 5.96 -5.38 29.97
CA SER A 74 5.12 -6.52 30.39
C SER A 74 3.83 -6.07 31.10
N GLY A 75 3.85 -4.97 31.86
CA GLY A 75 2.67 -4.43 32.53
C GLY A 75 1.68 -3.81 31.56
N LEU A 76 2.18 -3.12 30.53
CA LEU A 76 1.36 -2.58 29.43
C LEU A 76 0.66 -3.71 28.66
N MET A 77 1.40 -4.76 28.30
CA MET A 77 0.83 -5.93 27.64
C MET A 77 -0.20 -6.63 28.54
N SER A 78 0.06 -6.77 29.84
CA SER A 78 -0.89 -7.40 30.76
C SER A 78 -2.19 -6.59 30.90
N ALA A 79 -2.11 -5.26 30.83
CA ALA A 79 -3.30 -4.42 30.79
C ALA A 79 -4.07 -4.61 29.47
N ALA A 80 -3.36 -4.64 28.33
CA ALA A 80 -3.96 -4.90 27.03
C ALA A 80 -4.65 -6.28 26.97
N ALA A 81 -4.03 -7.32 27.54
CA ALA A 81 -4.58 -8.68 27.64
C ALA A 81 -5.96 -8.68 28.31
N LYS A 82 -6.10 -7.97 29.44
CA LYS A 82 -7.37 -7.89 30.19
C LYS A 82 -8.52 -7.31 29.37
N PHE A 83 -8.25 -6.34 28.49
CA PHE A 83 -9.27 -5.75 27.62
C PHE A 83 -9.75 -6.71 26.53
N MET A 84 -8.97 -7.73 26.20
CA MET A 84 -9.34 -8.72 25.18
C MET A 84 -10.11 -9.90 25.76
N LYS A 85 -10.15 -10.03 27.09
CA LYS A 85 -10.81 -11.17 27.76
C LYS A 85 -12.25 -11.35 27.28
N GLY A 86 -12.56 -12.55 26.80
CA GLY A 86 -13.90 -12.90 26.31
C GLY A 86 -14.21 -12.45 24.88
N VAL A 87 -13.24 -11.85 24.18
CA VAL A 87 -13.37 -11.50 22.76
C VAL A 87 -12.95 -12.69 21.90
N ASP A 88 -13.68 -12.88 20.80
CA ASP A 88 -13.41 -13.91 19.80
C ASP A 88 -12.19 -13.56 18.94
N GLU A 89 -11.30 -14.53 18.71
CA GLU A 89 -10.07 -14.34 17.95
C GLU A 89 -10.31 -13.94 16.49
N GLU A 90 -11.34 -14.50 15.83
CA GLU A 90 -11.64 -14.23 14.41
C GLU A 90 -11.90 -12.74 14.20
N SER A 91 -12.53 -12.08 15.18
CA SER A 91 -12.75 -10.62 15.16
C SER A 91 -11.43 -9.82 15.13
N PHE A 92 -10.38 -10.32 15.79
CA PHE A 92 -9.05 -9.69 15.78
C PHE A 92 -8.28 -9.95 14.49
N VAL A 93 -8.45 -11.12 13.88
CA VAL A 93 -7.90 -11.44 12.55
C VAL A 93 -8.50 -10.50 11.49
N GLU A 94 -9.83 -10.35 11.47
CA GLU A 94 -10.51 -9.41 10.56
C GLU A 94 -10.09 -7.96 10.81
N PHE A 95 -9.95 -7.58 12.09
CA PHE A 95 -9.46 -6.26 12.46
C PHE A 95 -8.02 -6.02 11.98
N GLY A 96 -7.13 -7.02 12.08
CA GLY A 96 -5.76 -6.96 11.58
C GLY A 96 -5.69 -6.69 10.07
N GLU A 97 -6.52 -7.38 9.28
CA GLU A 97 -6.63 -7.16 7.83
C GLU A 97 -7.07 -5.73 7.49
N GLU A 98 -8.06 -5.20 8.21
CA GLU A 98 -8.52 -3.82 7.99
C GLU A 98 -7.49 -2.79 8.45
N LEU A 99 -6.83 -3.03 9.58
CA LEU A 99 -5.74 -2.21 10.08
C LEU A 99 -4.61 -2.13 9.06
N TYR A 100 -4.27 -3.26 8.43
CA TYR A 100 -3.28 -3.34 7.38
C TYR A 100 -3.66 -2.47 6.17
N LYS A 101 -4.85 -2.69 5.61
CA LYS A 101 -5.33 -1.99 4.40
C LYS A 101 -5.45 -0.48 4.59
N LYS A 102 -5.87 -0.02 5.79
CA LYS A 102 -6.12 1.39 6.05
C LYS A 102 -4.87 2.14 6.51
N HIS A 103 -4.01 1.50 7.31
CA HIS A 103 -2.95 2.21 8.04
C HIS A 103 -1.55 1.64 7.86
N ILE A 104 -1.35 0.31 7.91
CA ILE A 104 0.01 -0.28 7.95
C ILE A 104 0.64 -0.38 6.57
N ALA A 105 -0.08 -0.81 5.52
CA ALA A 105 0.51 -1.03 4.19
C ALA A 105 1.27 0.19 3.65
N ARG A 106 0.75 1.40 3.87
CA ARG A 106 1.39 2.66 3.45
C ARG A 106 2.62 3.07 4.27
N LYS A 107 2.83 2.45 5.44
CA LYS A 107 3.93 2.74 6.36
C LYS A 107 5.17 1.89 6.10
N ILE A 108 5.06 0.81 5.32
CA ILE A 108 6.20 -0.04 4.98
C ILE A 108 7.28 0.81 4.28
N TYR A 109 8.52 0.73 4.77
CA TYR A 109 9.67 1.36 4.14
C TYR A 109 10.04 0.62 2.85
N PRO A 110 10.10 1.30 1.69
CA PRO A 110 10.61 0.72 0.45
C PRO A 110 12.01 0.15 0.60
N GLU A 111 12.88 0.81 1.37
CA GLU A 111 14.26 0.37 1.61
C GLU A 111 14.31 -0.93 2.41
N THR A 112 13.49 -1.06 3.48
CA THR A 112 13.41 -2.34 4.22
C THR A 112 12.86 -3.46 3.34
N ARG A 113 11.86 -3.17 2.49
CA ARG A 113 11.37 -4.15 1.51
C ARG A 113 12.48 -4.63 0.57
N ALA A 114 13.29 -3.71 0.03
CA ALA A 114 14.41 -4.07 -0.84
C ALA A 114 15.46 -4.92 -0.12
N ILE A 115 15.75 -4.63 1.15
CA ILE A 115 16.67 -5.44 1.99
C ILE A 115 16.10 -6.85 2.21
N ILE A 116 14.81 -6.97 2.51
CA ILE A 116 14.11 -8.26 2.67
C ILE A 116 14.19 -9.07 1.37
N GLU A 117 13.83 -8.46 0.24
CA GLU A 117 13.89 -9.11 -1.08
C GLU A 117 15.32 -9.56 -1.44
N ALA A 118 16.34 -8.77 -1.09
CA ALA A 118 17.73 -9.14 -1.30
C ALA A 118 18.15 -10.35 -0.45
N HIS A 119 17.72 -10.43 0.81
CA HIS A 119 17.96 -11.59 1.66
C HIS A 119 17.25 -12.84 1.13
N GLN A 120 16.00 -12.72 0.71
CA GLN A 120 15.26 -13.81 0.09
C GLN A 120 15.96 -14.31 -1.19
N ALA A 121 16.46 -13.40 -2.04
CA ALA A 121 17.20 -13.74 -3.24
C ALA A 121 18.54 -14.43 -2.95
N LYS A 122 19.17 -14.15 -1.80
CA LYS A 122 20.35 -14.86 -1.30
C LYS A 122 20.04 -16.20 -0.65
N GLY A 123 18.77 -16.57 -0.52
CA GLY A 123 18.33 -17.79 0.13
C GLY A 123 18.47 -17.77 1.65
N HIS A 124 18.66 -16.59 2.26
CA HIS A 124 18.69 -16.46 3.72
C HIS A 124 17.31 -16.75 4.31
N ARG A 125 17.26 -17.22 5.56
CA ARG A 125 16.01 -17.36 6.30
C ARG A 125 15.57 -16.00 6.83
N VAL A 126 14.49 -15.45 6.28
CA VAL A 126 13.95 -14.16 6.72
C VAL A 126 12.86 -14.37 7.77
N ALA A 127 12.96 -13.70 8.91
CA ALA A 127 11.98 -13.79 10.00
C ALA A 127 11.66 -12.42 10.61
N ILE A 128 10.43 -12.24 11.07
CA ILE A 128 10.04 -11.09 11.91
C ILE A 128 10.12 -11.50 13.38
N ILE A 129 10.87 -10.77 14.19
CA ILE A 129 10.96 -10.94 15.65
C ILE A 129 10.53 -9.64 16.31
N SER A 130 9.30 -9.59 16.84
CA SER A 130 8.74 -8.35 17.36
C SER A 130 7.83 -8.51 18.57
N SER A 131 7.71 -7.46 19.36
CA SER A 131 6.83 -7.42 20.52
C SER A 131 5.36 -7.19 20.16
N ALA A 132 5.08 -6.70 18.94
CA ALA A 132 3.73 -6.54 18.38
C ALA A 132 3.00 -7.90 18.27
N THR A 133 1.67 -7.86 18.10
CA THR A 133 0.87 -9.09 18.02
C THR A 133 0.84 -9.66 16.60
N ILE A 134 0.55 -10.95 16.48
CA ILE A 134 0.41 -11.62 15.17
C ILE A 134 -0.58 -10.91 14.25
N TYR A 135 -1.68 -10.37 14.78
CA TYR A 135 -2.71 -9.67 14.02
C TYR A 135 -2.23 -8.38 13.33
N GLN A 136 -1.15 -7.76 13.84
CA GLN A 136 -0.54 -6.58 13.23
C GLN A 136 0.53 -6.97 12.20
N ILE A 137 1.24 -8.07 12.46
CA ILE A 137 2.43 -8.50 11.70
C ILE A 137 2.02 -9.31 10.49
N GLU A 138 1.12 -10.29 10.65
CA GLU A 138 0.84 -11.33 9.66
C GLU A 138 0.42 -10.78 8.28
N PRO A 139 -0.50 -9.79 8.17
CA PRO A 139 -0.84 -9.24 6.85
C PRO A 139 0.34 -8.59 6.13
N THR A 140 1.26 -7.98 6.90
CA THR A 140 2.48 -7.36 6.36
C THR A 140 3.52 -8.42 5.99
N ALA A 141 3.70 -9.45 6.82
CA ALA A 141 4.57 -10.58 6.53
C ALA A 141 4.15 -11.29 5.22
N ARG A 142 2.85 -11.50 5.03
CA ARG A 142 2.27 -12.09 3.80
C ARG A 142 2.49 -11.22 2.55
N ASP A 143 2.48 -9.90 2.72
CA ASP A 143 2.84 -8.97 1.63
C ASP A 143 4.32 -9.10 1.26
N LEU A 144 5.20 -9.17 2.26
CA LEU A 144 6.65 -9.25 2.11
C LEU A 144 7.18 -10.67 1.82
N GLY A 145 6.31 -11.68 1.79
CA GLY A 145 6.71 -13.07 1.58
C GLY A 145 7.50 -13.67 2.75
N ILE A 146 7.33 -13.14 3.96
CA ILE A 146 7.94 -13.66 5.19
C ILE A 146 6.98 -14.66 5.83
N THR A 147 7.48 -15.86 6.12
CA THR A 147 6.68 -16.94 6.72
C THR A 147 6.98 -17.15 8.19
N ASP A 148 8.20 -16.85 8.63
CA ASP A 148 8.59 -16.98 10.04
C ASP A 148 8.26 -15.71 10.82
N ILE A 149 7.44 -15.86 11.84
CA ILE A 149 7.06 -14.78 12.74
C ILE A 149 7.22 -15.28 14.17
N LYS A 150 8.04 -14.60 14.96
CA LYS A 150 8.13 -14.78 16.40
C LYS A 150 7.65 -13.50 17.07
N CYS A 151 6.55 -13.60 17.81
CA CYS A 151 5.92 -12.42 18.38
C CYS A 151 5.29 -12.68 19.75
N SER A 152 4.92 -11.60 20.44
CA SER A 152 4.16 -11.74 21.69
C SER A 152 2.78 -12.33 21.40
N ALA A 153 2.36 -13.30 22.21
CA ALA A 153 1.07 -13.98 22.06
C ALA A 153 0.23 -13.88 23.34
N TYR A 154 -1.08 -13.83 23.16
CA TYR A 154 -2.06 -13.94 24.23
C TYR A 154 -2.58 -15.36 24.30
N GLU A 155 -3.00 -15.78 25.48
CA GLU A 155 -3.59 -17.11 25.66
C GLU A 155 -5.03 -17.13 25.11
N ILE A 156 -5.33 -18.20 24.37
CA ILE A 156 -6.59 -18.41 23.67
C ILE A 156 -7.09 -19.80 24.02
N GLU A 157 -8.33 -19.89 24.47
CA GLU A 157 -9.04 -21.14 24.74
C GLU A 157 -10.35 -21.14 23.96
N ASP A 158 -10.62 -22.22 23.22
CA ASP A 158 -11.82 -22.36 22.39
C ASP A 158 -12.10 -21.17 21.44
N GLY A 159 -11.05 -20.55 20.91
CA GLY A 159 -11.14 -19.39 20.00
C GLY A 159 -11.42 -18.05 20.70
N VAL A 160 -11.32 -18.01 22.03
CA VAL A 160 -11.60 -16.82 22.84
C VAL A 160 -10.38 -16.44 23.67
N PHE A 161 -10.05 -15.16 23.73
CA PHE A 161 -8.96 -14.67 24.58
C PHE A 161 -9.29 -14.86 26.07
N THR A 162 -8.38 -15.49 26.82
CA THR A 162 -8.54 -15.73 28.26
C THR A 162 -8.30 -14.46 29.10
N GLY A 163 -7.57 -13.50 28.51
CA GLY A 163 -7.09 -12.28 29.16
C GLY A 163 -5.68 -12.41 29.73
N GLU A 164 -5.02 -13.55 29.52
CA GLU A 164 -3.65 -13.81 29.95
C GLU A 164 -2.64 -13.75 28.77
N ILE A 165 -1.36 -13.67 29.11
CA ILE A 165 -0.25 -13.59 28.14
C ILE A 165 0.54 -14.89 28.17
N ILE A 166 0.94 -15.37 26.99
CA ILE A 166 1.90 -16.47 26.86
C ILE A 166 3.32 -15.95 27.11
N ARG A 167 4.03 -16.56 28.06
CA ARG A 167 5.42 -16.22 28.40
C ARG A 167 6.40 -17.26 27.82
N PRO A 168 7.64 -16.86 27.48
CA PRO A 168 8.20 -15.50 27.57
C PRO A 168 7.62 -14.54 26.50
N LEU A 169 7.59 -13.25 26.83
CA LEU A 169 7.21 -12.20 25.87
C LEU A 169 8.35 -11.99 24.86
N CYS A 170 8.02 -11.69 23.61
CA CYS A 170 9.01 -11.38 22.57
C CYS A 170 9.55 -9.94 22.73
N PHE A 171 10.27 -9.67 23.82
CA PHE A 171 10.80 -8.37 24.21
C PHE A 171 12.10 -8.54 25.01
N GLY A 172 13.12 -7.73 24.75
CA GLY A 172 14.47 -7.86 25.33
C GLY A 172 15.03 -9.28 25.13
N GLU A 173 15.46 -9.93 26.21
CA GLU A 173 15.91 -11.33 26.23
C GLU A 173 14.94 -12.33 25.58
N GLY A 174 13.63 -12.07 25.61
CA GLY A 174 12.67 -12.96 24.93
C GLY A 174 12.81 -12.96 23.41
N LYS A 175 13.32 -11.88 22.81
CA LYS A 175 13.69 -11.86 21.39
C LYS A 175 14.92 -12.71 21.11
N VAL A 176 15.89 -12.74 22.03
CA VAL A 176 17.07 -13.61 21.95
C VAL A 176 16.64 -15.08 21.94
N LEU A 177 15.79 -15.47 22.90
CA LEU A 177 15.24 -16.83 22.96
C LEU A 177 14.49 -17.20 21.67
N ALA A 178 13.65 -16.30 21.14
CA ALA A 178 12.94 -16.51 19.90
C ALA A 178 13.88 -16.71 18.69
N ALA A 179 14.98 -15.97 18.63
CA ALA A 179 15.99 -16.11 17.59
C ALA A 179 16.76 -17.44 17.72
N GLU A 180 17.09 -17.85 18.95
CA GLU A 180 17.77 -19.11 19.22
C GLU A 180 16.89 -20.34 18.95
N GLU A 181 15.59 -20.24 19.23
CA GLU A 181 14.61 -21.27 18.83
C GLU A 181 14.57 -21.43 17.31
N LEU A 182 14.50 -20.31 16.55
CA LEU A 182 14.57 -20.36 15.08
C LEU A 182 15.91 -20.94 14.60
N ALA A 183 17.01 -20.58 15.27
CA ALA A 183 18.32 -21.11 14.93
C ALA A 183 18.41 -22.62 15.15
N ALA A 184 17.84 -23.13 16.24
CA ALA A 184 17.77 -24.57 16.50
C ALA A 184 16.85 -25.30 15.52
N GLU A 185 15.71 -24.70 15.16
CA GLU A 185 14.73 -25.29 14.24
C GLU A 185 15.27 -25.43 12.82
N TYR A 186 15.96 -24.40 12.32
CA TYR A 186 16.42 -24.32 10.92
C TYR A 186 17.93 -24.52 10.74
N GLY A 187 18.68 -24.73 11.81
CA GLY A 187 20.15 -24.86 11.78
C GLY A 187 20.85 -23.56 11.37
N LEU A 188 20.42 -22.43 11.94
CA LEU A 188 20.94 -21.10 11.60
C LEU A 188 22.21 -20.77 12.39
N ASP A 189 23.16 -20.12 11.74
CA ASP A 189 24.36 -19.55 12.35
C ASP A 189 24.10 -18.08 12.71
N LEU A 190 23.77 -17.82 13.98
CA LEU A 190 23.48 -16.46 14.45
C LEU A 190 24.71 -15.54 14.38
N ASP A 191 25.94 -16.09 14.39
CA ASP A 191 27.18 -15.32 14.30
C ASP A 191 27.45 -14.83 12.86
N GLN A 192 26.71 -15.36 11.88
CA GLN A 192 26.71 -14.86 10.50
C GLN A 192 25.42 -14.13 10.12
N SER A 193 24.43 -14.15 11.01
CA SER A 193 23.09 -13.64 10.78
C SER A 193 22.96 -12.14 11.05
N PHE A 194 21.93 -11.56 10.44
CA PHE A 194 21.60 -10.14 10.52
C PHE A 194 20.43 -9.92 11.47
N PHE A 195 20.47 -8.81 12.21
CA PHE A 195 19.29 -8.32 12.93
C PHE A 195 19.12 -6.83 12.73
N TYR A 196 17.92 -6.44 12.28
CA TYR A 196 17.54 -5.07 11.99
C TYR A 196 16.55 -4.58 13.06
N SER A 197 16.86 -3.44 13.70
CA SER A 197 16.00 -2.82 14.73
C SER A 197 16.25 -1.30 14.85
N ASP A 198 15.26 -0.55 15.34
CA ASP A 198 15.36 0.88 15.64
C ASP A 198 15.46 1.22 17.15
N SER A 199 15.27 0.23 18.04
CA SER A 199 15.14 0.47 19.48
C SER A 199 16.31 -0.05 20.32
N ASP A 200 16.62 0.65 21.41
CA ASP A 200 17.53 0.16 22.44
C ASP A 200 16.93 -1.00 23.26
N ASP A 201 15.62 -1.24 23.17
CA ASP A 201 14.95 -2.40 23.78
C ASP A 201 15.38 -3.75 23.17
N ASP A 202 16.07 -3.70 22.03
CA ASP A 202 16.50 -4.84 21.24
C ASP A 202 18.02 -5.08 21.35
N ILE A 203 18.67 -4.43 22.32
CA ILE A 203 20.12 -4.44 22.46
C ILE A 203 20.68 -5.85 22.67
N GLU A 204 19.99 -6.71 23.41
CA GLU A 204 20.41 -8.07 23.70
C GLU A 204 20.49 -8.91 22.42
N LEU A 205 19.49 -8.79 21.52
CA LEU A 205 19.51 -9.50 20.25
C LEU A 205 20.49 -8.87 19.24
N LEU A 206 20.67 -7.54 19.26
CA LEU A 206 21.71 -6.87 18.46
C LEU A 206 23.11 -7.33 18.87
N GLU A 207 23.35 -7.58 20.16
CA GLU A 207 24.61 -8.14 20.67
C GLU A 207 24.79 -9.62 20.33
N ARG A 208 23.68 -10.36 20.28
CA ARG A 208 23.70 -11.81 20.06
C ARG A 208 24.08 -12.19 18.63
N VAL A 209 23.69 -11.39 17.63
CA VAL A 209 23.97 -11.69 16.22
C VAL A 209 25.31 -11.15 15.77
N GLY A 210 25.92 -11.78 14.76
CA GLY A 210 27.19 -11.27 14.22
C GLY A 210 27.07 -10.02 13.35
N LYS A 211 25.88 -9.72 12.80
CA LYS A 211 25.65 -8.56 11.92
C LYS A 211 24.50 -7.67 12.42
N PRO A 212 24.70 -6.88 13.49
CA PRO A 212 23.71 -5.92 13.98
C PRO A 212 23.53 -4.74 13.03
N ARG A 213 22.29 -4.42 12.64
CA ARG A 213 21.96 -3.37 11.67
C ARG A 213 20.92 -2.40 12.23
N PRO A 214 21.35 -1.42 13.06
CA PRO A 214 20.46 -0.37 13.52
C PRO A 214 19.84 0.43 12.35
N LEU A 215 18.51 0.35 12.21
CA LEU A 215 17.73 1.07 11.21
C LEU A 215 16.92 2.17 11.89
N ASN A 216 17.04 3.41 11.43
CA ASN A 216 16.35 4.55 12.06
C ASN A 216 16.53 4.66 13.59
N PRO A 217 17.73 4.37 14.15
CA PRO A 217 17.84 4.12 15.58
C PRO A 217 17.48 5.35 16.39
N ASN A 218 16.84 5.10 17.52
CA ASN A 218 16.60 6.11 18.54
C ASN A 218 17.93 6.66 19.09
N MET A 219 17.87 7.73 19.90
CA MET A 219 19.09 8.43 20.33
C MET A 219 20.03 7.55 21.17
N LYS A 220 19.49 6.63 21.97
CA LYS A 220 20.31 5.72 22.80
C LYS A 220 20.97 4.65 21.94
N LEU A 221 20.19 3.96 21.09
CA LEU A 221 20.72 2.95 20.19
C LEU A 221 21.75 3.55 19.24
N LYS A 222 21.55 4.81 18.78
CA LYS A 222 22.56 5.53 18.00
C LYS A 222 23.88 5.67 18.78
N GLY A 223 23.84 6.09 20.04
CA GLY A 223 25.04 6.22 20.86
C GLY A 223 25.80 4.90 20.99
N ILE A 224 25.07 3.81 21.25
CA ILE A 224 25.64 2.46 21.34
C ILE A 224 26.24 2.02 19.99
N ALA A 225 25.55 2.27 18.88
CA ALA A 225 26.02 1.94 17.56
C ALA A 225 27.31 2.70 17.21
N ASP A 226 27.39 3.99 17.56
CA ASP A 226 28.57 4.83 17.36
C ASP A 226 29.76 4.30 18.20
N GLU A 227 29.53 3.89 19.46
CA GLU A 227 30.55 3.32 20.35
C GLU A 227 31.07 1.96 19.85
N ARG A 228 30.20 1.13 19.27
CA ARG A 228 30.52 -0.23 18.81
C ARG A 228 30.91 -0.33 17.34
N GLY A 229 30.85 0.78 16.60
CA GLY A 229 31.09 0.81 15.16
C GLY A 229 30.05 0.03 14.35
N TRP A 230 28.81 -0.08 14.84
CA TRP A 230 27.74 -0.76 14.11
C TRP A 230 27.28 0.08 12.91
N PRO A 231 27.13 -0.52 11.72
CA PRO A 231 26.62 0.19 10.55
C PRO A 231 25.19 0.68 10.77
N VAL A 232 24.98 2.01 10.74
CA VAL A 232 23.65 2.63 10.90
C VAL A 232 23.12 3.14 9.56
N GLN A 233 21.85 2.86 9.27
CA GLN A 233 21.14 3.46 8.13
C GLN A 233 19.84 4.15 8.58
N ARG A 234 19.48 5.25 7.91
CA ARG A 234 18.25 6.01 8.17
C ARG A 234 17.45 6.19 6.89
N PHE A 235 16.15 5.93 6.97
CA PHE A 235 15.18 6.12 5.91
C PHE A 235 14.39 7.40 6.14
N ALA A 236 14.12 8.11 5.05
CA ALA A 236 13.25 9.29 5.05
C ALA A 236 12.05 9.12 4.09
N SER A 237 11.91 7.93 3.50
CA SER A 237 10.88 7.57 2.55
C SER A 237 9.51 7.37 3.19
N ARG A 238 9.44 7.16 4.51
CA ARG A 238 8.22 7.09 5.32
C ARG A 238 8.45 7.85 6.64
N GLY A 239 7.36 8.09 7.35
CA GLY A 239 7.35 8.88 8.59
C GLY A 239 6.42 10.08 8.51
N THR A 240 6.53 10.96 9.50
CA THR A 240 5.74 12.19 9.60
C THR A 240 6.12 13.13 8.45
N PRO A 241 5.17 13.50 7.56
CA PRO A 241 5.47 14.41 6.47
C PRO A 241 5.84 15.79 6.99
N SER A 242 6.82 16.44 6.36
CA SER A 242 7.11 17.85 6.62
C SER A 242 6.07 18.75 5.95
N TRP A 243 5.98 20.01 6.40
CA TRP A 243 5.15 21.01 5.71
C TRP A 243 5.59 21.21 4.24
N ILE A 244 6.88 21.03 3.95
CA ILE A 244 7.43 21.08 2.60
C ILE A 244 6.84 19.96 1.76
N ASP A 245 6.70 18.73 2.28
CA ASP A 245 6.14 17.61 1.51
C ASP A 245 4.67 17.84 1.15
N TYR A 246 3.89 18.42 2.07
CA TYR A 246 2.52 18.86 1.77
C TYR A 246 2.50 19.93 0.68
N THR A 247 3.34 20.96 0.78
CA THR A 247 3.40 22.00 -0.25
C THR A 247 3.77 21.43 -1.61
N ARG A 248 4.83 20.62 -1.70
CA ARG A 248 5.27 19.97 -2.96
C ARG A 248 4.16 19.14 -3.58
N THR A 249 3.43 18.36 -2.77
CA THR A 249 2.29 17.55 -3.21
C THR A 249 1.14 18.41 -3.76
N ILE A 250 0.79 19.48 -3.04
CA ILE A 250 -0.29 20.40 -3.44
C ILE A 250 0.07 21.09 -4.74
N TYR A 251 1.30 21.61 -4.86
CA TYR A 251 1.79 22.23 -6.09
C TYR A 251 1.90 21.23 -7.25
N ALA A 252 2.33 19.98 -7.00
CA ALA A 252 2.36 18.96 -8.04
C ALA A 252 0.97 18.70 -8.60
N THR A 253 -0.03 18.54 -7.74
CA THR A 253 -1.42 18.30 -8.15
C THR A 253 -2.02 19.55 -8.81
N GLY A 254 -1.80 20.73 -8.23
CA GLY A 254 -2.29 22.02 -8.72
C GLY A 254 -1.61 22.47 -10.02
N SER A 255 -0.39 21.98 -10.31
CA SER A 255 0.34 22.33 -11.53
C SER A 255 -0.39 21.93 -12.80
N LEU A 256 -1.34 20.99 -12.74
CA LEU A 256 -2.19 20.67 -13.88
C LEU A 256 -2.96 21.91 -14.35
N VAL A 257 -3.50 22.70 -13.41
CA VAL A 257 -4.20 23.95 -13.75
C VAL A 257 -3.25 24.95 -14.39
N GLY A 258 -2.06 25.12 -13.80
CA GLY A 258 -1.04 26.04 -14.33
C GLY A 258 -0.54 25.63 -15.72
N ALA A 259 -0.33 24.34 -15.95
CA ALA A 259 0.14 23.82 -17.23
C ALA A 259 -0.90 24.02 -18.34
N PHE A 260 -2.18 23.77 -18.03
CA PHE A 260 -3.28 23.98 -18.97
C PHE A 260 -3.54 25.48 -19.23
N ALA A 261 -3.36 26.35 -18.24
CA ALA A 261 -3.38 27.79 -18.44
C ALA A 261 -2.23 28.26 -19.35
N ALA A 262 -1.03 27.68 -19.20
CA ALA A 262 0.11 27.93 -20.07
C ALA A 262 -0.08 27.40 -21.51
N GLY A 263 -1.03 26.48 -21.72
CA GLY A 263 -1.48 26.05 -23.05
C GLY A 263 -2.40 27.05 -23.76
N LEU A 264 -3.03 28.00 -23.06
CA LEU A 264 -3.96 28.96 -23.68
C LEU A 264 -3.29 29.87 -24.73
N PRO A 265 -2.08 30.42 -24.53
CA PRO A 265 -1.35 31.14 -25.58
C PRO A 265 -1.04 30.26 -26.79
N ILE A 266 -0.66 28.99 -26.57
CA ILE A 266 -0.42 28.03 -27.66
C ILE A 266 -1.72 27.85 -28.46
N TRP A 267 -2.85 27.64 -27.79
CA TRP A 267 -4.14 27.54 -28.45
C TRP A 267 -4.51 28.82 -29.21
N ALA A 268 -4.31 30.00 -28.62
CA ALA A 268 -4.64 31.27 -29.26
C ALA A 268 -3.81 31.54 -30.53
N LEU A 269 -2.53 31.17 -30.51
CA LEU A 269 -1.60 31.40 -31.62
C LEU A 269 -1.73 30.35 -32.73
N THR A 270 -1.92 29.09 -32.37
CA THR A 270 -1.97 27.96 -33.31
C THR A 270 -3.39 27.66 -33.79
N ARG A 271 -4.41 28.12 -33.03
CA ARG A 271 -5.81 27.71 -33.13
C ARG A 271 -6.02 26.19 -33.01
N SER A 272 -5.03 25.47 -32.49
CA SER A 272 -5.04 24.01 -32.34
C SER A 272 -5.22 23.61 -30.88
N GLN A 273 -6.39 23.05 -30.56
CA GLN A 273 -6.63 22.50 -29.21
C GLN A 273 -5.69 21.32 -28.91
N ARG A 274 -5.34 20.55 -29.94
CA ARG A 274 -4.43 19.40 -29.83
C ARG A 274 -3.01 19.84 -29.44
N GLU A 275 -2.47 20.88 -30.08
CA GLU A 275 -1.13 21.39 -29.75
C GLU A 275 -1.09 21.97 -28.33
N ALA A 276 -2.12 22.72 -27.94
CA ALA A 276 -2.24 23.26 -26.59
C ALA A 276 -2.34 22.16 -25.52
N ALA A 277 -3.15 21.12 -25.76
CA ALA A 277 -3.26 19.98 -24.84
C ALA A 277 -1.94 19.21 -24.73
N ASN A 278 -1.26 18.95 -25.86
CA ASN A 278 0.03 18.27 -25.89
C ASN A 278 1.12 19.04 -25.14
N PHE A 279 1.18 20.37 -25.32
CA PHE A 279 2.06 21.22 -24.55
C PHE A 279 1.75 21.15 -23.04
N SER A 280 0.47 21.26 -22.68
CA SER A 280 0.01 21.27 -21.30
C SER A 280 0.30 19.96 -20.57
N ILE A 281 0.06 18.82 -21.22
CA ILE A 281 0.33 17.48 -20.67
C ILE A 281 1.83 17.29 -20.43
N GLY A 282 2.66 17.61 -21.43
CA GLY A 282 4.12 17.53 -21.31
C GLY A 282 4.66 18.41 -20.18
N LEU A 283 4.20 19.67 -20.11
CA LEU A 283 4.59 20.62 -19.07
C LEU A 283 4.14 20.15 -17.67
N PHE A 284 2.93 19.63 -17.54
CA PHE A 284 2.45 19.04 -16.30
C PHE A 284 3.33 17.88 -15.85
N GLY A 285 3.62 16.93 -16.74
CA GLY A 285 4.49 15.79 -16.44
C GLY A 285 5.89 16.23 -15.99
N ASP A 286 6.50 17.18 -16.70
CA ASP A 286 7.82 17.73 -16.37
C ASP A 286 7.83 18.44 -15.01
N PHE A 287 6.85 19.31 -14.75
CA PHE A 287 6.78 20.08 -13.52
C PHE A 287 6.43 19.22 -12.31
N ALA A 288 5.41 18.35 -12.42
CA ALA A 288 4.95 17.52 -11.32
C ALA A 288 6.02 16.53 -10.87
N THR A 289 6.75 15.90 -11.80
CA THR A 289 7.85 14.98 -11.46
C THR A 289 9.02 15.74 -10.82
N ALA A 290 9.39 16.90 -11.37
CA ALA A 290 10.48 17.72 -10.82
C ALA A 290 10.19 18.20 -9.38
N ILE A 291 8.99 18.76 -9.12
CA ILE A 291 8.67 19.30 -7.80
C ILE A 291 8.48 18.20 -6.76
N THR A 292 7.97 17.02 -7.13
CA THR A 292 7.87 15.86 -6.22
C THR A 292 9.20 15.15 -6.02
N GLY A 293 10.18 15.42 -6.89
CA GLY A 293 11.47 14.73 -6.86
C GLY A 293 11.35 13.28 -7.32
N VAL A 294 10.43 13.01 -8.24
CA VAL A 294 10.29 11.72 -8.91
C VAL A 294 11.21 11.70 -10.12
N GLU A 295 12.15 10.76 -10.11
CA GLU A 295 13.03 10.48 -11.25
C GLU A 295 12.52 9.23 -11.96
N LEU A 296 12.53 9.21 -13.29
CA LEU A 296 12.09 8.06 -14.08
C LEU A 296 13.31 7.38 -14.71
N GLU A 297 13.46 6.10 -14.45
CA GLU A 297 14.39 5.22 -15.17
C GLU A 297 13.57 4.38 -16.15
N VAL A 298 13.72 4.67 -17.45
CA VAL A 298 12.85 4.11 -18.48
C VAL A 298 13.65 3.15 -19.36
N GLU A 299 13.19 1.90 -19.39
CA GLU A 299 13.68 0.86 -20.29
C GLU A 299 12.77 0.77 -21.52
N ASP A 300 13.38 0.61 -22.69
CA ASP A 300 12.69 0.41 -23.97
C ASP A 300 11.69 1.51 -24.37
N GLU A 301 11.98 2.78 -24.01
CA GLU A 301 11.12 3.95 -24.26
C GLU A 301 10.64 4.08 -25.74
N ARG A 302 11.42 3.57 -26.70
CA ARG A 302 11.07 3.55 -28.13
C ARG A 302 9.69 2.95 -28.41
N HIS A 303 9.22 1.99 -27.61
CA HIS A 303 7.92 1.35 -27.80
C HIS A 303 6.74 2.30 -27.52
N LEU A 304 6.94 3.40 -26.78
CA LEU A 304 5.92 4.45 -26.64
C LEU A 304 5.59 5.14 -27.96
N TRP A 305 6.49 5.05 -28.95
CA TRP A 305 6.42 5.79 -30.20
C TRP A 305 6.30 4.88 -31.43
N SER A 306 6.55 3.58 -31.29
CA SER A 306 6.58 2.63 -32.42
C SER A 306 5.20 2.34 -33.01
N SER A 307 4.12 2.54 -32.26
CA SER A 307 2.76 2.23 -32.72
C SER A 307 1.76 3.17 -32.08
N ARG A 308 1.31 4.18 -32.82
CA ARG A 308 0.27 5.13 -32.39
C ARG A 308 -0.70 5.41 -33.55
N PRO A 309 -2.02 5.52 -33.31
CA PRO A 309 -2.68 5.38 -32.02
C PRO A 309 -2.69 3.93 -31.51
N CYS A 310 -2.74 3.76 -30.19
CA CYS A 310 -2.72 2.48 -29.50
C CYS A 310 -3.48 2.56 -28.16
N ILE A 311 -3.64 1.41 -27.50
CA ILE A 311 -4.03 1.38 -26.08
C ILE A 311 -2.78 1.18 -25.23
N PHE A 312 -2.43 2.18 -24.42
CA PHE A 312 -1.43 2.02 -23.38
C PHE A 312 -2.07 1.35 -22.16
N ILE A 313 -1.59 0.15 -21.81
CA ILE A 313 -2.01 -0.55 -20.60
C ILE A 313 -0.92 -0.38 -19.56
N PHE A 314 -1.28 -0.04 -18.32
CA PHE A 314 -0.34 0.11 -17.21
C PHE A 314 -0.89 -0.48 -15.90
N ASN A 315 -0.02 -0.98 -15.03
CA ASN A 315 -0.41 -1.42 -13.69
C ASN A 315 -0.64 -0.20 -12.78
N HIS A 316 -1.66 -0.27 -11.91
CA HIS A 316 -2.14 0.88 -11.14
C HIS A 316 -1.80 0.72 -9.67
N GLN A 317 -0.77 1.43 -9.25
CA GLN A 317 -0.24 1.33 -7.89
C GLN A 317 -0.37 2.66 -7.15
N SER A 318 -0.29 3.79 -7.87
CA SER A 318 -0.26 5.11 -7.26
C SER A 318 -1.17 6.11 -7.97
N LYS A 319 -1.40 7.24 -7.31
CA LYS A 319 -1.89 8.43 -8.02
C LYS A 319 -0.78 9.11 -8.83
N ALA A 320 0.48 8.80 -8.52
CA ALA A 320 1.64 9.26 -9.28
C ALA A 320 1.62 8.76 -10.73
N ASP A 321 0.93 7.65 -11.00
CA ASP A 321 0.77 7.07 -12.34
C ASP A 321 0.33 8.12 -13.37
N VAL A 322 -0.53 9.07 -13.00
CA VAL A 322 -0.99 10.15 -13.90
C VAL A 322 0.14 11.07 -14.34
N MET A 323 1.00 11.52 -13.41
CA MET A 323 2.13 12.38 -13.76
C MET A 323 3.26 11.60 -14.44
N ILE A 324 3.44 10.32 -14.10
CA ILE A 324 4.39 9.41 -14.75
C ILE A 324 3.99 9.25 -16.23
N LEU A 325 2.73 8.90 -16.50
CA LEU A 325 2.23 8.74 -17.87
C LEU A 325 2.27 10.05 -18.66
N ALA A 326 1.92 11.19 -18.05
CA ALA A 326 2.05 12.49 -18.69
C ALA A 326 3.50 12.83 -19.06
N LYS A 327 4.46 12.50 -18.20
CA LYS A 327 5.90 12.69 -18.42
C LYS A 327 6.43 11.81 -19.56
N LEU A 328 5.98 10.55 -19.63
CA LEU A 328 6.40 9.56 -20.62
C LEU A 328 5.77 9.78 -22.00
N ILE A 329 4.44 9.87 -22.07
CA ILE A 329 3.69 9.83 -23.33
C ILE A 329 3.60 11.21 -23.97
N ARG A 330 3.56 12.27 -23.15
CA ARG A 330 3.64 13.71 -23.46
C ARG A 330 2.55 14.31 -24.35
N ARG A 331 2.16 13.63 -25.43
CA ARG A 331 1.28 14.13 -26.49
C ARG A 331 0.34 13.06 -26.98
N ASP A 332 -0.75 13.45 -27.62
CA ASP A 332 -1.71 12.59 -28.31
C ASP A 332 -2.23 11.46 -27.44
N MET A 333 -2.48 11.77 -26.17
CA MET A 333 -2.96 10.83 -25.17
C MET A 333 -4.31 11.24 -24.61
N GLY A 334 -5.06 10.22 -24.20
CA GLY A 334 -6.24 10.33 -23.34
C GLY A 334 -6.18 9.24 -22.28
N GLY A 335 -7.20 9.17 -21.43
CA GLY A 335 -7.24 8.16 -20.37
C GLY A 335 -8.63 7.92 -19.81
N VAL A 336 -8.74 6.93 -18.92
CA VAL A 336 -10.02 6.61 -18.25
C VAL A 336 -9.96 6.98 -16.78
N GLY A 337 -10.77 7.98 -16.41
CA GLY A 337 -10.87 8.52 -15.06
C GLY A 337 -12.05 7.95 -14.26
N LYS A 338 -11.98 8.09 -12.94
CA LYS A 338 -13.11 7.78 -12.03
C LYS A 338 -14.18 8.88 -12.17
N LYS A 339 -15.47 8.51 -12.25
CA LYS A 339 -16.58 9.46 -12.43
C LYS A 339 -16.55 10.66 -11.48
N GLU A 340 -16.24 10.45 -10.21
CA GLU A 340 -16.24 11.48 -9.17
C GLU A 340 -15.14 12.54 -9.36
N ILE A 341 -14.10 12.25 -10.16
CA ILE A 341 -13.08 13.24 -10.51
C ILE A 341 -13.68 14.32 -11.42
N ARG A 342 -14.69 13.97 -12.22
CA ARG A 342 -15.43 14.91 -13.07
C ARG A 342 -16.06 16.04 -12.27
N ASP A 343 -16.49 15.73 -11.05
CA ASP A 343 -17.21 16.67 -10.18
C ASP A 343 -16.27 17.65 -9.46
N ILE A 344 -14.94 17.45 -9.56
CA ILE A 344 -13.96 18.37 -8.97
C ILE A 344 -13.90 19.65 -9.83
N PRO A 345 -14.20 20.84 -9.26
CA PRO A 345 -14.19 22.09 -10.00
C PRO A 345 -12.84 22.35 -10.68
N ILE A 346 -12.88 22.82 -11.93
CA ILE A 346 -11.72 23.09 -12.79
C ILE A 346 -11.00 21.81 -13.22
N LEU A 347 -10.58 20.96 -12.28
CA LEU A 347 -9.82 19.74 -12.54
C LEU A 347 -10.54 18.79 -13.50
N GLY A 348 -11.81 18.50 -13.26
CA GLY A 348 -12.59 17.59 -14.11
C GLY A 348 -12.64 18.07 -15.56
N LYS A 349 -12.86 19.38 -15.77
CA LYS A 349 -12.92 20.00 -17.11
C LYS A 349 -11.56 19.98 -17.83
N LEU A 350 -10.47 20.22 -17.10
CA LEU A 350 -9.11 20.18 -17.67
C LEU A 350 -8.74 18.75 -18.08
N MET A 351 -9.08 17.77 -17.24
CA MET A 351 -8.84 16.36 -17.58
C MET A 351 -9.68 15.91 -18.78
N GLU A 352 -10.95 16.33 -18.87
CA GLU A 352 -11.78 16.13 -20.07
C GLU A 352 -11.15 16.77 -21.31
N TRP A 353 -10.67 18.03 -21.21
CA TRP A 353 -9.98 18.70 -22.31
C TRP A 353 -8.68 18.00 -22.72
N GLY A 354 -7.96 17.43 -21.73
CA GLY A 354 -6.80 16.56 -21.93
C GLY A 354 -7.13 15.16 -22.47
N GLY A 355 -8.40 14.87 -22.82
CA GLY A 355 -8.81 13.59 -23.41
C GLY A 355 -9.16 12.49 -22.38
N THR A 356 -9.44 12.85 -21.13
CA THR A 356 -9.90 11.88 -20.12
C THR A 356 -11.40 11.63 -20.26
N VAL A 357 -11.79 10.36 -20.37
CA VAL A 357 -13.19 9.93 -20.30
C VAL A 357 -13.47 9.38 -18.90
N PHE A 358 -14.51 9.91 -18.25
CA PHE A 358 -14.90 9.52 -16.90
C PHE A 358 -15.92 8.39 -16.91
N VAL A 359 -15.59 7.28 -16.24
CA VAL A 359 -16.41 6.05 -16.25
C VAL A 359 -16.84 5.67 -14.84
N ASP A 360 -18.07 5.19 -14.71
CA ASP A 360 -18.57 4.54 -13.50
C ASP A 360 -18.12 3.08 -13.47
N ARG A 361 -17.26 2.74 -12.51
CA ARG A 361 -16.68 1.40 -12.39
C ARG A 361 -17.62 0.43 -11.65
N ALA A 362 -18.72 0.90 -11.07
CA ALA A 362 -19.69 0.09 -10.33
C ALA A 362 -20.75 -0.57 -11.22
N ASP A 363 -20.97 -0.07 -12.44
CA ASP A 363 -21.95 -0.60 -13.38
C ASP A 363 -21.28 -1.22 -14.62
N GLY A 364 -20.93 -2.50 -14.51
CA GLY A 364 -20.26 -3.26 -15.58
C GLY A 364 -21.10 -3.43 -16.86
N LYS A 365 -22.42 -3.18 -16.83
CA LYS A 365 -23.28 -3.31 -18.02
C LYS A 365 -23.31 -2.05 -18.88
N SER A 366 -22.94 -0.89 -18.34
CA SER A 366 -22.85 0.38 -19.06
C SER A 366 -21.51 0.61 -19.80
N ALA A 367 -20.52 -0.25 -19.54
CA ALA A 367 -19.13 -0.04 -19.96
C ALA A 367 -18.93 0.00 -21.48
N ILE A 368 -19.69 -0.79 -22.26
CA ILE A 368 -19.53 -0.84 -23.73
C ILE A 368 -19.92 0.50 -24.37
N LYS A 369 -21.04 1.10 -23.96
CA LYS A 369 -21.49 2.39 -24.47
C LYS A 369 -20.62 3.55 -23.97
N ALA A 370 -20.08 3.44 -22.76
CA ALA A 370 -19.13 4.42 -22.22
C ALA A 370 -17.77 4.41 -22.94
N MET A 371 -17.48 3.39 -23.76
CA MET A 371 -16.25 3.27 -24.54
C MET A 371 -16.35 3.85 -25.96
N GLU A 372 -17.56 4.13 -26.49
CA GLU A 372 -17.73 4.73 -27.83
C GLU A 372 -16.91 6.02 -28.03
N PRO A 373 -16.92 7.01 -27.10
CA PRO A 373 -16.10 8.22 -27.27
C PRO A 373 -14.59 7.94 -27.31
N LEU A 374 -14.13 6.84 -26.69
CA LEU A 374 -12.73 6.44 -26.72
C LEU A 374 -12.36 5.85 -28.08
N VAL A 375 -13.26 5.06 -28.70
CA VAL A 375 -13.07 4.55 -30.06
C VAL A 375 -12.97 5.71 -31.06
N ASP A 376 -13.84 6.72 -30.92
CA ASP A 376 -13.82 7.90 -31.79
C ASP A 376 -12.53 8.71 -31.61
N ALA A 377 -12.09 8.93 -30.37
CA ALA A 377 -10.82 9.60 -30.08
C ALA A 377 -9.62 8.87 -30.69
N ILE A 378 -9.64 7.53 -30.72
CA ILE A 378 -8.59 6.73 -31.35
C ILE A 378 -8.63 6.86 -32.87
N ARG A 379 -9.78 6.61 -33.49
CA ARG A 379 -9.93 6.50 -34.95
C ARG A 379 -9.92 7.84 -35.68
N HIS A 380 -10.51 8.86 -35.06
CA HIS A 380 -10.73 10.15 -35.71
C HIS A 380 -9.79 11.25 -35.21
N GLU A 381 -9.41 11.21 -33.92
CA GLU A 381 -8.49 12.21 -33.36
C GLU A 381 -7.03 11.73 -33.33
N GLY A 382 -6.79 10.43 -33.56
CA GLY A 382 -5.46 9.82 -33.53
C GLY A 382 -4.86 9.75 -32.11
N LYS A 383 -5.69 9.74 -31.07
CA LYS A 383 -5.25 9.68 -29.68
C LYS A 383 -4.96 8.23 -29.25
N SER A 384 -3.94 8.07 -28.44
CA SER A 384 -3.68 6.81 -27.71
C SER A 384 -4.35 6.88 -26.33
N ILE A 385 -4.98 5.79 -25.90
CA ILE A 385 -5.74 5.81 -24.63
C ILE A 385 -5.00 5.02 -23.56
N CYS A 386 -4.81 5.63 -22.39
CA CYS A 386 -4.17 5.02 -21.23
C CYS A 386 -5.21 4.39 -20.31
N ILE A 387 -5.10 3.09 -20.04
CA ILE A 387 -6.04 2.36 -19.19
C ILE A 387 -5.29 1.43 -18.23
N SER A 388 -5.66 1.50 -16.95
CA SER A 388 -5.33 0.43 -16.02
C SER A 388 -6.38 -0.67 -16.09
N PRO A 389 -6.00 -1.91 -16.46
CA PRO A 389 -6.94 -3.02 -16.60
C PRO A 389 -7.39 -3.56 -15.23
N GLU A 390 -6.65 -3.29 -14.14
CA GLU A 390 -7.03 -3.65 -12.76
C GLU A 390 -8.26 -2.84 -12.29
N GLY A 391 -8.39 -1.61 -12.79
CA GLY A 391 -9.53 -0.73 -12.50
C GLY A 391 -9.56 -0.14 -11.09
N THR A 392 -8.60 -0.44 -10.23
CA THR A 392 -8.37 0.23 -8.95
C THR A 392 -6.90 0.10 -8.56
N ARG A 393 -6.42 0.96 -7.66
CA ARG A 393 -5.04 0.86 -7.16
C ARG A 393 -4.87 -0.36 -6.28
N THR A 394 -3.76 -1.07 -6.40
CA THR A 394 -3.36 -2.12 -5.46
C THR A 394 -2.85 -1.51 -4.15
N LEU A 395 -2.92 -2.29 -3.07
CA LEU A 395 -2.30 -1.91 -1.78
C LEU A 395 -0.84 -2.34 -1.72
N THR A 396 -0.50 -3.40 -2.44
CA THR A 396 0.82 -4.02 -2.47
C THR A 396 1.40 -3.94 -3.88
N PRO A 397 2.71 -4.22 -4.06
CA PRO A 397 3.32 -4.32 -5.38
C PRO A 397 2.75 -5.47 -6.25
N LYS A 398 1.98 -6.40 -5.67
CA LYS A 398 1.39 -7.54 -6.39
C LYS A 398 0.33 -7.08 -7.39
N LEU A 399 0.44 -7.57 -8.62
CA LEU A 399 -0.44 -7.19 -9.73
C LEU A 399 -1.83 -7.83 -9.61
N ALA A 400 -2.89 -7.03 -9.63
CA ALA A 400 -4.26 -7.53 -9.58
C ALA A 400 -4.72 -8.15 -10.92
N PRO A 401 -5.84 -8.90 -10.93
CA PRO A 401 -6.42 -9.43 -12.17
C PRO A 401 -6.82 -8.34 -13.17
N PHE A 402 -6.65 -8.64 -14.45
CA PHE A 402 -6.97 -7.70 -15.53
C PHE A 402 -8.42 -7.84 -15.99
N LYS A 403 -9.12 -6.71 -16.11
CA LYS A 403 -10.45 -6.63 -16.70
C LYS A 403 -10.35 -6.52 -18.23
N LYS A 404 -11.34 -7.08 -18.93
CA LYS A 404 -11.38 -7.18 -20.41
C LYS A 404 -11.62 -5.86 -21.16
N GLY A 405 -12.03 -4.79 -20.46
CA GLY A 405 -12.47 -3.54 -21.10
C GLY A 405 -11.43 -2.91 -22.04
N ALA A 406 -10.17 -2.81 -21.59
CA ALA A 406 -9.08 -2.26 -22.41
C ALA A 406 -8.82 -3.09 -23.68
N PHE A 407 -8.94 -4.41 -23.57
CA PHE A 407 -8.69 -5.35 -24.67
C PHE A 407 -9.82 -5.33 -25.70
N HIS A 408 -11.08 -5.25 -25.24
CA HIS A 408 -12.21 -5.00 -26.12
C HIS A 408 -12.07 -3.67 -26.86
N LEU A 409 -11.64 -2.60 -26.18
CA LEU A 409 -11.43 -1.30 -26.80
C LEU A 409 -10.35 -1.38 -27.90
N ALA A 410 -9.23 -2.06 -27.63
CA ALA A 410 -8.16 -2.25 -28.62
C ALA A 410 -8.66 -2.98 -29.88
N MET A 411 -9.40 -4.09 -29.69
CA MET A 411 -10.01 -4.84 -30.79
C MET A 411 -11.04 -4.02 -31.57
N GLN A 412 -11.91 -3.30 -30.85
CA GLN A 412 -12.95 -2.47 -31.48
C GLN A 412 -12.36 -1.32 -32.27
N ALA A 413 -11.31 -0.67 -31.76
CA ALA A 413 -10.64 0.40 -32.46
C ALA A 413 -9.74 -0.10 -33.60
N GLY A 414 -9.27 -1.35 -33.53
CA GLY A 414 -8.34 -1.95 -34.50
C GLY A 414 -6.90 -1.49 -34.30
N VAL A 415 -6.48 -1.32 -33.04
CA VAL A 415 -5.16 -0.77 -32.68
C VAL A 415 -4.41 -1.72 -31.73
N PRO A 416 -3.06 -1.68 -31.73
CA PRO A 416 -2.27 -2.52 -30.84
C PRO A 416 -2.37 -2.07 -29.38
N ILE A 417 -1.95 -2.94 -28.48
CA ILE A 417 -1.77 -2.66 -27.05
C ILE A 417 -0.28 -2.45 -26.77
N VAL A 418 0.09 -1.41 -26.03
CA VAL A 418 1.46 -1.20 -25.56
C VAL A 418 1.49 -1.30 -24.03
N PRO A 419 2.08 -2.37 -23.47
CA PRO A 419 2.22 -2.51 -22.01
C PRO A 419 3.30 -1.57 -21.44
N ILE A 420 2.95 -0.85 -20.38
CA ILE A 420 3.84 -0.01 -19.58
C ILE A 420 3.88 -0.59 -18.16
N VAL A 421 4.98 -1.23 -17.80
CA VAL A 421 5.17 -1.84 -16.48
C VAL A 421 5.86 -0.83 -15.57
N ILE A 422 5.16 -0.39 -14.53
CA ILE A 422 5.67 0.52 -13.50
C ILE A 422 6.04 -0.31 -12.27
N HIS A 423 7.31 -0.35 -11.90
CA HIS A 423 7.80 -1.31 -10.89
C HIS A 423 7.43 -0.92 -9.46
N ASN A 424 7.58 0.35 -9.11
CA ASN A 424 7.60 0.80 -7.71
C ASN A 424 6.92 2.16 -7.47
N ALA A 425 5.80 2.45 -8.17
CA ALA A 425 5.10 3.72 -7.98
C ALA A 425 4.51 3.89 -6.56
N THR A 426 4.36 2.81 -5.80
CA THR A 426 4.02 2.83 -4.37
C THR A 426 5.05 3.59 -3.53
N ASP A 427 6.30 3.71 -3.98
CA ASP A 427 7.35 4.41 -3.23
C ASP A 427 7.08 5.91 -3.16
N VAL A 428 6.53 6.46 -4.25
CA VAL A 428 6.11 7.87 -4.36
C VAL A 428 4.91 8.15 -3.46
N ALA A 429 3.83 7.39 -3.64
CA ALA A 429 2.61 7.55 -2.85
C ALA A 429 1.82 6.24 -2.85
N PRO A 430 1.84 5.47 -1.75
CA PRO A 430 0.99 4.30 -1.60
C PRO A 430 -0.49 4.67 -1.72
N LYS A 431 -1.33 3.66 -1.94
CA LYS A 431 -2.79 3.86 -1.91
C LYS A 431 -3.22 4.49 -0.57
N ASN A 432 -4.20 5.39 -0.65
CA ASN A 432 -4.71 6.22 0.45
C ASN A 432 -3.73 7.27 1.01
N GLU A 433 -2.50 7.37 0.49
CA GLU A 433 -1.56 8.40 0.90
C GLU A 433 -1.81 9.73 0.17
N PHE A 434 -1.93 10.81 0.96
CA PHE A 434 -2.03 12.16 0.40
C PHE A 434 -0.67 12.71 -0.02
N VAL A 435 0.39 12.48 0.73
CA VAL A 435 1.70 13.07 0.44
C VAL A 435 2.45 12.25 -0.62
N MET A 436 2.98 12.92 -1.63
CA MET A 436 3.93 12.34 -2.58
C MET A 436 5.36 12.56 -2.07
N ARG A 437 6.19 11.52 -2.13
CA ARG A 437 7.58 11.55 -1.67
C ARG A 437 8.54 11.32 -2.86
N PRO A 438 9.77 11.88 -2.78
CA PRO A 438 10.79 11.63 -3.80
C PRO A 438 11.11 10.13 -3.91
N ALA A 439 11.20 9.62 -5.13
CA ALA A 439 11.63 8.25 -5.41
C ALA A 439 12.11 8.16 -6.88
N THR A 440 12.98 7.20 -7.14
CA THR A 440 13.29 6.77 -8.51
C THR A 440 12.30 5.70 -8.90
N VAL A 441 11.51 5.94 -9.94
CA VAL A 441 10.51 4.99 -10.46
C VAL A 441 11.06 4.33 -11.71
N ARG A 442 11.22 3.02 -11.66
CA ARG A 442 11.59 2.22 -12.84
C ARG A 442 10.35 1.92 -13.67
N VAL A 443 10.48 2.07 -14.98
CA VAL A 443 9.42 1.82 -15.96
C VAL A 443 9.98 1.03 -17.13
N THR A 444 9.36 -0.10 -17.45
CA THR A 444 9.71 -0.90 -18.63
C THR A 444 8.56 -0.83 -19.63
N VAL A 445 8.84 -0.39 -20.86
CA VAL A 445 7.84 -0.32 -21.93
C VAL A 445 8.00 -1.52 -22.86
N LEU A 446 7.02 -2.42 -22.84
CA LEU A 446 7.10 -3.67 -23.60
C LEU A 446 6.72 -3.46 -25.07
N PRO A 447 7.16 -4.36 -25.98
CA PRO A 447 6.78 -4.30 -27.39
C PRO A 447 5.25 -4.24 -27.60
N PRO A 448 4.78 -3.55 -28.65
CA PRO A 448 3.37 -3.55 -29.01
C PRO A 448 2.84 -4.96 -29.27
N VAL A 449 1.68 -5.26 -28.69
CA VAL A 449 0.93 -6.49 -28.89
C VAL A 449 -0.09 -6.26 -30.00
N ASP A 450 0.08 -6.97 -31.11
CA ASP A 450 -0.86 -6.91 -32.23
C ASP A 450 -2.19 -7.59 -31.86
N THR A 451 -3.28 -6.87 -32.08
CA THR A 451 -4.65 -7.31 -31.81
C THR A 451 -5.41 -7.70 -33.07
N SER A 452 -4.79 -7.61 -34.26
CA SER A 452 -5.46 -7.79 -35.56
C SER A 452 -6.12 -9.15 -35.74
N GLN A 453 -5.56 -10.20 -35.14
CA GLN A 453 -6.05 -11.59 -35.22
C GLN A 453 -6.89 -12.02 -34.00
N TRP A 454 -7.15 -11.11 -33.05
CA TRP A 454 -7.86 -11.46 -31.83
C TRP A 454 -9.36 -11.63 -32.08
N SER A 455 -9.99 -12.51 -31.32
CA SER A 455 -11.42 -12.73 -31.35
C SER A 455 -11.99 -12.77 -29.93
N VAL A 456 -13.31 -12.56 -29.79
CA VAL A 456 -13.97 -12.68 -28.47
C VAL A 456 -13.78 -14.06 -27.85
N LYS A 457 -13.62 -15.10 -28.68
CA LYS A 457 -13.38 -16.48 -28.23
C LYS A 457 -12.00 -16.68 -27.59
N THR A 458 -10.98 -15.98 -28.08
CA THR A 458 -9.58 -16.10 -27.62
C THR A 458 -9.18 -15.01 -26.64
N LEU A 459 -10.09 -14.08 -26.33
CA LEU A 459 -9.81 -12.89 -25.53
C LEU A 459 -9.28 -13.20 -24.14
N ASN A 460 -9.79 -14.24 -23.48
CA ASN A 460 -9.33 -14.61 -22.14
C ASN A 460 -7.87 -15.06 -22.13
N ASP A 461 -7.47 -15.83 -23.14
CA ASP A 461 -6.08 -16.25 -23.29
C ASP A 461 -5.18 -15.04 -23.54
N HIS A 462 -5.59 -14.14 -24.43
CA HIS A 462 -4.81 -12.91 -24.70
C HIS A 462 -4.71 -11.97 -23.49
N VAL A 463 -5.77 -11.85 -22.69
CA VAL A 463 -5.73 -11.07 -21.43
C VAL A 463 -4.73 -11.69 -20.46
N ARG A 464 -4.75 -13.03 -20.31
CA ARG A 464 -3.79 -13.77 -19.47
C ARG A 464 -2.37 -13.60 -20.00
N ASP A 465 -2.14 -13.74 -21.30
CA ASP A 465 -0.82 -13.62 -21.90
C ASP A 465 -0.23 -12.22 -21.66
N VAL A 466 -1.02 -11.16 -21.87
CA VAL A 466 -0.60 -9.79 -21.58
C VAL A 466 -0.37 -9.59 -20.08
N ARG A 467 -1.19 -10.16 -19.21
CA ARG A 467 -0.95 -10.10 -17.76
C ARG A 467 0.34 -10.83 -17.37
N ASN A 468 0.64 -11.98 -17.96
CA ASN A 468 1.88 -12.72 -17.74
C ASN A 468 3.11 -11.95 -18.24
N MET A 469 2.99 -11.10 -19.26
CA MET A 469 4.05 -10.16 -19.63
C MET A 469 4.37 -9.17 -18.48
N PHE A 470 3.34 -8.63 -17.80
CA PHE A 470 3.56 -7.79 -16.61
C PHE A 470 4.16 -8.59 -15.46
N LEU A 471 3.60 -9.75 -15.13
CA LEU A 471 4.07 -10.59 -14.02
C LEU A 471 5.54 -10.96 -14.20
N ARG A 472 5.92 -11.43 -15.39
CA ARG A 472 7.32 -11.75 -15.72
C ARG A 472 8.24 -10.54 -15.56
N THR A 473 7.82 -9.37 -16.05
CA THR A 473 8.60 -8.12 -15.94
C THR A 473 8.74 -7.66 -14.49
N LEU A 474 7.72 -7.88 -13.66
CA LEU A 474 7.72 -7.59 -12.23
C LEU A 474 8.40 -8.68 -11.37
N GLY A 475 8.88 -9.77 -11.97
CA GLY A 475 9.44 -10.91 -11.25
C GLY A 475 8.41 -11.69 -10.41
N GLN A 476 7.13 -11.61 -10.76
CA GLN A 476 6.02 -12.27 -10.06
C GLN A 476 5.65 -13.59 -10.75
N PRO A 477 5.09 -14.57 -10.00
CA PRO A 477 4.62 -15.83 -10.59
C PRO A 477 3.58 -15.60 -11.69
N GLU A 478 3.74 -16.29 -12.82
CA GLU A 478 2.80 -16.23 -13.94
C GLU A 478 1.49 -16.94 -13.60
N GLU A 479 0.38 -16.44 -14.15
CA GLU A 479 -0.94 -17.02 -13.97
C GLU A 479 -1.16 -18.21 -14.92
N SER A 480 -1.59 -19.32 -14.34
CA SER A 480 -2.00 -20.51 -15.08
C SER A 480 -3.41 -20.37 -15.67
N ALA A 481 -3.73 -21.20 -16.66
CA ALA A 481 -5.07 -21.25 -17.23
C ALA A 481 -6.15 -21.58 -16.18
N ALA A 482 -5.85 -22.49 -15.24
CA ALA A 482 -6.78 -22.88 -14.18
C ALA A 482 -7.11 -21.72 -13.22
N GLU A 483 -6.10 -20.93 -12.84
CA GLU A 483 -6.27 -19.76 -11.96
C GLU A 483 -7.07 -18.65 -12.64
N SER A 484 -6.84 -18.43 -13.94
CA SER A 484 -7.58 -17.41 -14.71
C SER A 484 -9.09 -17.69 -14.78
N VAL A 485 -9.48 -18.97 -14.86
CA VAL A 485 -10.89 -19.38 -14.85
C VAL A 485 -11.50 -19.23 -13.46
N ALA A 486 -10.73 -19.50 -12.40
CA ALA A 486 -11.18 -19.32 -11.02
C ALA A 486 -11.39 -17.84 -10.65
N ALA A 487 -10.53 -16.93 -11.16
CA ALA A 487 -10.64 -15.49 -10.94
C ALA A 487 -11.87 -14.85 -11.62
N GLU A 488 -12.46 -15.50 -12.64
CA GLU A 488 -13.71 -15.07 -13.29
C GLU A 488 -14.97 -15.45 -12.51
N ALA A 489 -14.88 -16.37 -11.54
CA ALA A 489 -16.04 -16.74 -10.73
C ALA A 489 -16.47 -15.53 -9.86
N PRO A 490 -17.77 -15.17 -9.83
CA PRO A 490 -18.23 -14.07 -9.01
C PRO A 490 -17.87 -14.35 -7.53
N PRO A 491 -17.41 -13.33 -6.78
CA PRO A 491 -17.07 -13.52 -5.38
C PRO A 491 -18.29 -14.07 -4.64
N PRO A 492 -18.09 -14.99 -3.66
CA PRO A 492 -19.18 -15.48 -2.85
C PRO A 492 -19.91 -14.28 -2.23
N LYS A 493 -21.24 -14.26 -2.34
CA LYS A 493 -22.06 -13.18 -1.78
C LYS A 493 -21.70 -13.05 -0.29
N PRO A 494 -21.44 -11.83 0.22
CA PRO A 494 -21.24 -11.64 1.65
C PRO A 494 -22.43 -12.25 2.38
N LYS A 495 -22.17 -13.13 3.36
CA LYS A 495 -23.21 -13.70 4.22
C LYS A 495 -23.97 -12.51 4.79
N ALA A 496 -25.27 -12.43 4.50
CA ALA A 496 -26.13 -11.39 5.04
C ALA A 496 -25.95 -11.40 6.56
N GLU A 497 -25.45 -10.29 7.09
CA GLU A 497 -25.35 -10.03 8.51
C GLU A 497 -26.77 -10.22 9.08
N LYS A 498 -26.99 -11.33 9.81
CA LYS A 498 -28.24 -11.54 10.53
C LYS A 498 -28.27 -10.48 11.61
N THR A 499 -28.89 -9.35 11.29
CA THR A 499 -29.23 -8.32 12.25
C THR A 499 -30.07 -8.99 13.33
N LYS A 500 -29.47 -9.24 14.50
CA LYS A 500 -30.20 -9.69 15.69
C LYS A 500 -31.34 -8.69 15.91
N PRO A 501 -32.59 -9.13 16.13
CA PRO A 501 -33.68 -8.21 16.43
C PRO A 501 -33.31 -7.40 17.67
N LYS A 502 -33.39 -6.06 17.57
CA LYS A 502 -33.33 -5.18 18.73
C LYS A 502 -34.35 -5.70 19.75
N LYS A 503 -33.89 -6.19 20.90
CA LYS A 503 -34.76 -6.42 22.07
C LYS A 503 -35.52 -5.13 22.31
N ALA A 504 -36.84 -5.18 22.13
CA ALA A 504 -37.72 -4.09 22.49
C ALA A 504 -37.50 -3.78 23.97
N ALA A 505 -37.21 -2.51 24.27
CA ALA A 505 -37.14 -2.03 25.63
C ALA A 505 -38.46 -2.34 26.33
N GLU A 506 -38.40 -3.17 27.38
CA GLU A 506 -39.52 -3.40 28.29
C GLU A 506 -39.96 -2.06 28.88
N LYS A 507 -41.19 -1.66 28.54
CA LYS A 507 -41.86 -0.54 29.19
C LYS A 507 -42.03 -0.88 30.67
N LYS A 508 -41.35 -0.13 31.54
CA LYS A 508 -41.64 -0.10 32.99
C LYS A 508 -43.13 0.19 33.20
N PRO A 509 -43.85 -0.56 34.06
CA PRO A 509 -45.25 -0.29 34.34
C PRO A 509 -45.40 1.00 35.14
N ALA A 510 -46.33 1.85 34.70
CA ALA A 510 -46.67 3.11 35.34
C ALA A 510 -47.20 2.89 36.76
N SER A 511 -46.58 3.52 37.74
CA SER A 511 -47.06 3.57 39.11
C SER A 511 -48.36 4.39 39.19
N ARG A 512 -49.46 3.72 39.56
CA ARG A 512 -50.68 4.37 40.05
C ARG A 512 -50.35 5.31 41.22
N LYS A 513 -50.59 6.62 41.04
CA LYS A 513 -50.83 7.54 42.16
C LYS A 513 -52.28 8.02 42.13
N LYS A 514 -52.85 8.01 43.33
CA LYS A 514 -54.26 8.10 43.70
C LYS A 514 -54.90 9.43 43.33
N ALA A 515 -56.20 9.36 43.05
CA ALA A 515 -57.12 10.47 43.04
C ALA A 515 -57.35 11.04 44.45
N ALA A 516 -57.31 12.36 44.54
CA ALA A 516 -57.95 13.22 45.54
C ALA A 516 -58.11 14.59 44.84
N GLY A 517 -59.22 15.30 44.85
CA GLY A 517 -60.54 15.19 45.44
C GLY A 517 -61.37 16.36 44.89
N LYS A 518 -62.69 16.22 44.94
CA LYS A 518 -63.71 17.20 44.55
C LYS A 518 -63.55 18.57 45.21
N ALA A 519 -63.95 19.63 44.49
CA ALA A 519 -64.92 20.69 44.88
C ALA A 519 -64.64 21.93 43.99
N ALA A 520 -65.51 22.36 43.08
CA ALA A 520 -66.80 23.03 43.24
C ALA A 520 -66.67 24.51 42.84
N LYS A 521 -67.70 24.99 42.14
CA LYS A 521 -67.95 26.32 41.58
C LYS A 521 -67.58 27.49 42.50
N GLY A 522 -67.14 28.58 41.86
CA GLY A 522 -67.02 29.93 42.40
C GLY A 522 -66.37 30.82 41.37
#